data_AF-A0A7K1FRJ9-F1
#
_entry.id   AF-A0A7K1FRJ9-F1
#
_cell.length_a   1.000
_cell.length_b   1.000
_cell.length_c   1.000
_cell.angle_alpha   90.00
_cell.angle_beta   90.00
_cell.angle_gamma   90.00
#
_symmetry.space_group_name_H-M   'P 1'
#
loop_
_entity.id
_entity.type
_entity.pdbx_description
1 polymer ?
#
loop_
_entity_poly.entity_id
_entity_poly.type
_entity_poly.pdbx_seq_one_letter_code
_entity_poly.pdbx_strand_id
1 'polypeptide(L)'
;MVTTAVRDSAYVRTAEGGWALDGGGDPLRLPLHRIALLADRFLADPGPAAVGRCPGEGCGWLFLHQGGRRRWCIMAVCGNRAKSRRRSDRRGLVRENPFGLVGPAAGPQVEQDDGDQ
;
A
#
# COMPACT_ATOMS: atom_id res chain seq x y z
N MET A 1 14.00 -5.55 -17.85
CA MET A 1 13.06 -4.44 -18.12
C MET A 1 13.75 -3.07 -18.07
N VAL A 2 14.53 -2.75 -17.02
CA VAL A 2 15.31 -1.49 -16.92
C VAL A 2 16.34 -1.32 -18.03
N THR A 3 16.93 -2.43 -18.49
CA THR A 3 17.92 -2.49 -19.56
C THR A 3 17.38 -2.12 -20.95
N THR A 4 16.07 -2.31 -21.18
CA THR A 4 15.44 -1.99 -22.47
C THR A 4 15.26 -0.49 -22.67
N ALA A 5 14.92 0.25 -21.60
CA ALA A 5 14.76 1.71 -21.68
C ALA A 5 16.09 2.45 -21.92
N VAL A 6 17.23 1.88 -21.47
CA VAL A 6 18.57 2.37 -21.85
C VAL A 6 18.79 2.23 -23.36
N ARG A 7 18.37 1.10 -23.94
CA ARG A 7 18.60 0.81 -25.36
C ARG A 7 17.89 1.82 -26.27
N ASP A 8 16.73 2.30 -25.85
CA ASP A 8 15.94 3.24 -26.65
C ASP A 8 16.32 4.72 -26.41
N SER A 9 17.25 4.99 -25.48
CA SER A 9 17.72 6.34 -25.18
C SER A 9 18.99 6.66 -25.98
N ALA A 10 19.04 7.85 -26.59
CA ALA A 10 20.21 8.36 -27.29
C ALA A 10 20.81 9.57 -26.57
N TYR A 11 22.11 9.76 -26.76
CA TYR A 11 22.76 11.02 -26.39
C TYR A 11 22.52 12.04 -27.51
N VAL A 12 21.87 13.15 -27.18
CA VAL A 12 21.62 14.28 -28.07
C VAL A 12 22.44 15.48 -27.63
N ARG A 13 22.89 16.28 -28.61
CA ARG A 13 23.65 17.50 -28.35
C ARG A 13 22.69 18.61 -27.94
N THR A 14 22.96 19.27 -26.82
CA THR A 14 22.14 20.40 -26.35
C THR A 14 22.51 21.68 -27.11
N ALA A 15 21.61 22.66 -27.09
CA ALA A 15 21.85 23.97 -27.69
C ALA A 15 23.03 24.70 -27.03
N GLU A 16 23.28 24.45 -25.73
CA GLU A 16 24.45 24.99 -25.02
C GLU A 16 25.75 24.23 -25.33
N GLY A 17 25.72 23.24 -26.23
CA GLY A 17 26.88 22.45 -26.64
C GLY A 17 27.22 21.29 -25.72
N GLY A 18 26.37 20.98 -24.74
CA GLY A 18 26.49 19.80 -23.88
C GLY A 18 25.92 18.53 -24.53
N TRP A 19 25.95 17.43 -23.78
CA TRP A 19 25.28 16.18 -24.13
C TRP A 19 24.22 15.86 -23.09
N ALA A 20 23.02 15.53 -23.55
CA ALA A 20 21.93 15.07 -22.71
C ALA A 20 21.42 13.73 -23.23
N LEU A 21 20.93 12.87 -22.33
CA LEU A 21 20.12 11.74 -22.75
C LEU A 21 18.74 12.28 -23.13
N ASP A 22 18.19 11.83 -24.24
CA ASP A 22 16.86 12.25 -24.73
C ASP A 22 15.69 11.47 -24.11
N GLY A 23 15.99 10.38 -23.39
CA GLY A 23 14.99 9.50 -22.81
C GLY A 23 14.15 8.75 -23.86
N GLY A 24 14.63 8.61 -25.09
CA GLY A 24 13.86 8.04 -26.20
C GLY A 24 12.66 8.91 -26.59
N GLY A 25 12.82 10.23 -26.51
CA GLY A 25 11.80 11.22 -26.91
C GLY A 25 10.74 11.54 -25.86
N ASP A 26 10.76 10.89 -24.70
CA ASP A 26 9.88 11.20 -23.57
C ASP A 26 10.71 11.67 -22.36
N PRO A 27 10.60 12.94 -21.95
CA PRO A 27 11.38 13.49 -20.85
C PRO A 27 11.09 12.80 -19.50
N LEU A 28 9.92 12.16 -19.31
CA LEU A 28 9.60 11.44 -18.07
C LEU A 28 10.34 10.10 -17.95
N ARG A 29 10.85 9.55 -19.06
CA ARG A 29 11.65 8.32 -19.04
C ARG A 29 13.00 8.52 -18.37
N LEU A 30 13.57 9.72 -18.43
CA LEU A 30 14.86 10.01 -17.82
C LEU A 30 14.83 9.87 -16.29
N PRO A 31 13.93 10.54 -15.53
CA PRO A 31 13.79 10.31 -14.10
C PRO A 31 13.48 8.85 -13.75
N LEU A 32 12.56 8.21 -14.48
CA LEU A 32 12.18 6.81 -14.21
C LEU A 32 13.37 5.86 -14.39
N HIS A 33 14.17 6.07 -15.44
CA HIS A 33 15.35 5.27 -15.69
C HIS A 33 16.42 5.46 -14.60
N ARG A 34 16.65 6.70 -14.17
CA ARG A 34 17.55 7.01 -13.06
C ARG A 34 17.10 6.33 -11.77
N ILE A 35 15.81 6.40 -11.44
CA ILE A 35 15.24 5.71 -10.29
C ILE A 35 15.44 4.20 -10.41
N ALA A 36 15.22 3.63 -11.59
CA ALA A 36 15.35 2.20 -11.82
C ALA A 36 16.80 1.71 -11.66
N LEU A 37 17.81 2.44 -12.15
CA LEU A 37 19.22 2.13 -11.92
C LEU A 37 19.64 2.28 -10.46
N LEU A 38 19.11 3.30 -9.77
CA LEU A 38 19.35 3.48 -8.35
C LEU A 38 18.75 2.34 -7.54
N ALA A 39 17.53 1.91 -7.89
CA ALA A 39 16.87 0.77 -7.26
C ALA A 39 17.65 -0.53 -7.53
N ASP A 40 18.11 -0.77 -8.76
CA ASP A 40 18.91 -1.95 -9.12
C ASP A 40 20.20 -2.02 -8.28
N ARG A 41 20.97 -0.94 -8.24
CA ARG A 41 22.19 -0.85 -7.40
C ARG A 41 21.88 -1.06 -5.92
N PHE A 42 20.82 -0.43 -5.44
CA PHE A 42 20.40 -0.56 -4.04
C PHE A 42 19.96 -1.99 -3.70
N LEU A 43 19.28 -2.68 -4.61
CA LEU A 43 18.87 -4.07 -4.40
C LEU A 43 20.05 -5.05 -4.50
N ALA A 44 21.06 -4.73 -5.30
CA ALA A 44 22.28 -5.53 -5.44
C ALA A 44 23.21 -5.39 -4.21
N ASP A 45 23.31 -4.18 -3.64
CA ASP A 45 24.11 -3.89 -2.45
C ASP A 45 23.40 -2.85 -1.54
N PRO A 46 22.52 -3.31 -0.63
CA PRO A 46 21.72 -2.41 0.20
C PRO A 46 22.49 -1.85 1.42
N GLY A 47 23.74 -2.27 1.65
CA GLY A 47 24.50 -1.93 2.86
C GLY A 47 23.77 -2.37 4.15
N PRO A 48 23.72 -1.54 5.21
CA PRO A 48 23.00 -1.87 6.45
C PRO A 48 21.47 -1.73 6.33
N ALA A 49 20.98 -1.19 5.21
CA ALA A 49 19.56 -1.06 4.95
C ALA A 49 18.98 -2.44 4.63
N ALA A 50 17.80 -2.74 5.16
CA ALA A 50 17.02 -3.88 4.71
C ALA A 50 15.70 -3.41 4.11
N VAL A 51 15.28 -4.10 3.05
CA VAL A 51 13.96 -3.93 2.44
C VAL A 51 12.98 -4.84 3.16
N GLY A 52 12.00 -4.24 3.82
CA GLY A 52 10.87 -4.94 4.40
C GLY A 52 9.63 -4.81 3.52
N ARG A 53 8.80 -5.85 3.51
CA ARG A 53 7.42 -5.77 3.02
C ARG A 53 6.49 -5.46 4.18
N CYS A 54 5.58 -4.50 4.00
CA CYS A 54 4.65 -4.14 5.07
C CYS A 54 3.70 -5.31 5.40
N PRO A 55 3.51 -5.66 6.68
CA PRO A 55 2.58 -6.72 7.06
C PRO A 55 1.15 -6.20 7.30
N GLY A 56 0.83 -4.97 6.86
CA GLY A 56 -0.51 -4.43 7.00
C GLY A 56 -1.49 -5.18 6.09
N GLU A 57 -2.70 -5.44 6.57
CA GLU A 57 -3.76 -6.04 5.76
C GLU A 57 -4.05 -5.17 4.53
N GLY A 58 -3.94 -5.77 3.33
CA GLY A 58 -4.01 -5.06 2.04
C GLY A 58 -2.83 -4.13 1.73
N CYS A 59 -1.82 -4.03 2.60
CA CYS A 59 -0.69 -3.10 2.50
C CYS A 59 0.51 -3.81 1.85
N GLY A 60 0.60 -3.83 0.52
CA GLY A 60 1.67 -4.50 -0.22
C GLY A 60 3.00 -3.74 -0.34
N TRP A 61 3.11 -2.58 0.29
CA TRP A 61 4.22 -1.64 0.08
C TRP A 61 5.54 -2.15 0.64
N LEU A 62 6.63 -1.85 -0.08
CA LEU A 62 8.00 -2.03 0.39
C LEU A 62 8.46 -0.81 1.20
N PHE A 63 9.39 -1.01 2.11
CA PHE A 63 10.01 0.06 2.89
C PHE A 63 11.44 -0.27 3.28
N LEU A 64 12.24 0.76 3.47
CA LEU A 64 13.61 0.62 3.98
C LEU A 64 13.62 0.72 5.50
N HIS A 65 14.39 -0.13 6.15
CA HIS A 65 14.66 -0.03 7.57
C HIS A 65 16.15 -0.24 7.88
N GLN A 66 16.67 0.62 8.75
CA GLN A 66 18.01 0.53 9.29
C GLN A 66 17.92 -0.07 10.71
N GLY A 67 18.69 -1.11 11.00
CA GLY A 67 18.76 -1.70 12.35
C GLY A 67 17.48 -2.41 12.83
N GLY A 68 16.62 -2.89 11.93
CA GLY A 68 15.50 -3.81 12.25
C GLY A 68 14.34 -3.26 13.09
N ARG A 69 14.34 -1.97 13.47
CA ARG A 69 13.34 -1.41 14.40
C ARG A 69 12.00 -1.08 13.73
N ARG A 70 12.00 -0.77 12.43
CA ARG A 70 10.79 -0.38 11.70
C ARG A 70 10.06 -1.62 11.19
N ARG A 71 8.78 -1.76 11.55
CA ARG A 71 7.93 -2.88 11.17
C ARG A 71 6.91 -2.56 10.05
N TRP A 72 6.63 -1.29 9.82
CA TRP A 72 5.54 -0.84 8.93
C TRP A 72 6.06 0.14 7.88
N CYS A 73 5.44 0.13 6.70
CA CYS A 73 5.80 1.05 5.62
C CYS A 73 5.73 2.51 6.07
N ILE A 74 4.64 2.93 6.70
CA ILE A 74 4.45 4.26 7.25
C ILE A 74 3.69 4.12 8.57
N MET A 75 4.21 4.73 9.64
CA MET A 75 3.60 4.64 10.97
C MET A 75 2.17 5.21 10.96
N ALA A 76 1.96 6.36 10.31
CA ALA A 76 0.66 7.02 10.21
C ALA A 76 -0.40 6.20 9.45
N VAL A 77 0.02 5.32 8.53
CA VAL A 77 -0.89 4.52 7.69
C VAL A 77 -1.06 3.11 8.26
N CYS A 78 -0.14 2.20 7.97
CA CYS A 78 -0.33 0.78 8.28
C CYS A 78 -0.11 0.49 9.78
N GLY A 79 0.70 1.30 10.48
CA GLY A 79 0.93 1.07 11.89
C GLY A 79 -0.12 1.65 12.85
N ASN A 80 -0.73 2.80 12.53
CA ASN A 80 -1.90 3.29 13.26
C ASN A 80 -3.12 2.38 13.04
N ARG A 81 -3.32 1.87 11.81
CA ARG A 81 -4.33 0.85 11.51
C ARG A 81 -4.13 -0.39 12.39
N ALA A 82 -2.90 -0.88 12.51
CA ALA A 82 -2.58 -2.01 13.38
C ALA A 82 -2.86 -1.71 14.87
N LYS A 83 -2.55 -0.50 15.36
CA LYS A 83 -2.88 -0.08 16.74
C LYS A 83 -4.41 -0.01 16.96
N SER A 84 -5.15 0.53 16.01
CA SER A 84 -6.61 0.62 16.06
C SER A 84 -7.26 -0.75 16.13
N ARG A 85 -6.87 -1.69 15.26
CA ARG A 85 -7.36 -3.08 15.28
C ARG A 85 -7.14 -3.74 16.64
N ARG A 86 -5.91 -3.73 17.16
CA ARG A 86 -5.59 -4.28 18.48
C ARG A 86 -6.44 -3.66 19.61
N ARG A 87 -6.75 -2.37 19.51
CA ARG A 87 -7.62 -1.69 20.48
C ARG A 87 -9.07 -2.16 20.37
N SER A 88 -9.58 -2.36 19.16
CA SER A 88 -10.93 -2.88 18.91
C SER A 88 -11.07 -4.34 19.35
N ASP A 89 -10.08 -5.19 19.02
CA ASP A 89 -10.05 -6.60 19.41
C ASP A 89 -10.06 -6.75 20.93
N ARG A 90 -9.23 -5.96 21.63
CA ARG A 90 -9.21 -5.92 23.10
C ARG A 90 -10.51 -5.40 23.72
N ARG A 91 -11.24 -4.55 23.00
CA ARG A 91 -12.52 -4.00 23.47
C ARG A 91 -13.71 -4.90 23.15
N GLY A 92 -13.49 -6.06 22.51
CA GLY A 92 -14.56 -6.99 22.17
C GLY A 92 -15.63 -6.36 21.29
N LEU A 93 -15.28 -5.37 20.46
CA LEU A 93 -16.26 -4.65 19.64
C LEU A 93 -16.76 -5.56 18.51
N VAL A 94 -17.73 -6.42 18.84
CA VAL A 94 -18.77 -6.85 17.92
C VAL A 94 -19.39 -5.58 17.36
N ARG A 95 -19.25 -5.34 16.06
CA ARG A 95 -19.95 -4.24 15.41
C ARG A 95 -21.39 -4.70 15.24
N GLU A 96 -22.26 -4.36 16.18
CA GLU A 96 -23.70 -4.35 15.92
C GLU A 96 -23.99 -3.43 14.74
N ASN A 97 -24.81 -3.92 13.81
CA ASN A 97 -25.10 -3.27 12.54
C ASN A 97 -26.11 -2.13 12.76
N PRO A 98 -25.73 -0.85 12.57
CA PRO A 98 -26.63 0.27 12.78
C PRO A 98 -27.71 0.40 11.69
N PHE A 99 -27.69 -0.44 10.65
CA PHE A 99 -28.69 -0.44 9.57
C PHE A 99 -29.65 -1.62 9.56
N GLY A 100 -29.57 -2.57 10.50
CA GLY A 100 -30.68 -3.50 10.81
C GLY A 100 -31.36 -4.25 9.65
N LEU A 101 -30.77 -4.37 8.45
CA LEU A 101 -31.37 -5.12 7.35
C LEU A 101 -31.10 -6.61 7.56
N VAL A 102 -31.87 -7.16 8.50
CA VAL A 102 -32.16 -8.58 8.64
C VAL A 102 -33.27 -8.86 7.63
N GLY A 103 -33.03 -9.73 6.64
CA GLY A 103 -34.11 -10.30 5.84
C GLY A 103 -35.14 -10.96 6.78
N PRO A 104 -36.44 -10.91 6.47
CA PRO A 104 -37.47 -11.15 7.48
C PRO A 104 -37.33 -12.55 8.10
N ALA A 105 -37.05 -12.57 9.40
CA ALA A 105 -37.36 -13.72 10.24
C ALA A 105 -38.90 -13.84 10.25
N ALA A 106 -39.39 -15.04 9.91
CA ALA A 106 -40.80 -15.39 9.98
C ALA A 106 -41.38 -14.95 11.33
N GLY A 107 -42.43 -14.12 11.28
CA GLY A 107 -43.08 -13.60 12.48
C GLY A 107 -43.79 -14.70 13.26
N PRO A 108 -43.92 -14.59 14.59
CA PRO A 108 -44.83 -15.45 15.34
C PRO A 108 -46.27 -14.99 15.10
N GLN A 109 -47.17 -15.95 14.85
CA GLN A 109 -48.61 -15.73 14.81
C GLN A 109 -49.08 -15.26 16.19
N VAL A 110 -49.82 -14.15 16.23
CA VAL A 110 -50.55 -13.70 17.42
C VAL A 110 -51.83 -14.53 17.48
N GLU A 111 -51.91 -15.46 18.41
CA GLU A 111 -53.17 -16.13 18.79
C GLU A 111 -53.89 -15.19 19.76
N GLN A 112 -55.04 -14.68 19.32
CA GLN A 112 -55.94 -13.85 20.13
C GLN A 112 -56.59 -14.71 21.21
N ASP A 113 -56.31 -14.38 22.47
CA ASP A 113 -57.06 -14.89 23.62
C ASP A 113 -58.05 -13.79 24.01
N ASP A 114 -59.30 -13.92 23.54
CA ASP A 114 -60.42 -13.07 23.94
C ASP A 114 -60.81 -13.44 25.37
N GLY A 115 -60.59 -12.52 26.30
CA GLY A 115 -60.80 -12.73 27.73
C GLY A 115 -62.26 -12.99 28.14
N ASP A 116 -62.40 -14.02 28.96
CA ASP A 116 -63.25 -14.19 30.15
C ASP A 116 -64.71 -13.66 30.11
N GLN A 117 -65.66 -14.58 29.91
CA GLN A 117 -66.90 -14.75 30.69
C GLN A 117 -67.64 -16.05 30.33
#